data_AF-A0A0Q6FP65-F1
#
_entry.id   AF-A0A0Q6FP65-F1
#
_cell.length_a   1.000
_cell.length_b   1.000
_cell.length_c   1.000
_cell.angle_alpha   90.00
_cell.angle_beta   90.00
_cell.angle_gamma   90.00
#
_symmetry.space_group_name_H-M   'P 1'
#
loop_
_entity.id
_entity.type
_entity.pdbx_description
1 polymer ?
#
loop_
_entity_poly.entity_id
_entity_poly.type
_entity_poly.pdbx_seq_one_letter_code
_entity_poly.pdbx_strand_id
1 'polypeptide(L)' 'MEVRIGTRWLPGELRSWIRRGATWWAHVDYVLPGDGSHTATVMATSIRSTDPRAEPPPGSSEDGSQRQEV' A
#
# COMPACT_ATOMS: atom_id res chain seq x y z
N MET A 1 -10.72 4.05 -5.08
CA MET A 1 -9.93 3.45 -3.99
C MET A 1 -10.08 4.32 -2.76
N GLU A 2 -9.99 3.71 -1.58
CA GLU A 2 -9.94 4.41 -0.30
C GLU A 2 -8.60 4.12 0.40
N VAL A 3 -8.05 5.13 1.08
CA VAL A 3 -6.87 5.01 1.95
C VAL A 3 -7.22 5.38 3.39
N ARG A 4 -6.68 4.64 4.34
CA ARG A 4 -6.78 4.94 5.76
C ARG A 4 -5.71 5.94 6.19
N ILE A 5 -6.13 7.14 6.59
CA ILE A 5 -5.28 8.19 7.18
C ILE A 5 -5.77 8.46 8.61
N GLY A 6 -4.91 8.20 9.59
CA GLY A 6 -5.32 8.15 11.00
C GLY A 6 -6.41 7.09 11.19
N THR A 7 -7.61 7.52 11.62
CA THR A 7 -8.78 6.65 11.84
C THR A 7 -9.82 6.70 10.72
N ARG A 8 -9.60 7.50 9.67
CA ARG A 8 -10.60 7.74 8.60
C ARG A 8 -10.20 7.05 7.31
N TRP A 9 -11.21 6.59 6.56
CA TRP A 9 -11.07 6.20 5.16
C TRP A 9 -11.39 7.40 4.29
N LEU A 10 -10.48 7.72 3.37
CA LEU A 10 -10.56 8.88 2.50
C LEU A 10 -10.40 8.43 1.05
N PRO A 11 -11.08 9.10 0.10
CA PRO A 11 -10.82 8.90 -1.32
C PRO A 11 -9.35 9.13 -1.63
N GLY A 12 -8.75 8.21 -2.39
CA GLY A 12 -7.37 8.32 -2.82
C GLY A 12 -7.09 7.60 -4.13
N GLU A 13 -5.92 7.89 -4.67
CA GLU A 13 -5.40 7.34 -5.91
C GLU A 13 -4.03 6.71 -5.64
N LEU A 14 -3.87 5.44 -6.05
CA LEU A 14 -2.59 4.75 -5.96
C LEU A 14 -1.69 5.24 -7.08
N ARG A 15 -0.51 5.76 -6.72
CA ARG A 15 0.52 6.13 -7.70
C ARG A 15 1.48 5.00 -7.99
N SER A 16 1.97 4.34 -6.93
CA SER A 16 2.95 3.28 -7.07
C SER A 16 3.02 2.39 -5.84
N TRP A 17 3.50 1.17 -6.05
CA TRP A 17 3.91 0.27 -5.00
C TRP A 17 5.41 0.38 -4.74
N ILE A 18 5.78 0.37 -3.47
CA ILE A 18 7.16 0.44 -3.00
C ILE A 18 7.41 -0.76 -2.09
N ARG A 19 8.46 -1.52 -2.37
CA ARG A 19 8.88 -2.61 -1.49
C ARG A 19 9.95 -2.12 -0.50
N ARG A 20 9.73 -2.36 0.79
CA ARG A 20 10.71 -2.11 1.85
C ARG A 20 10.89 -3.41 2.64
N GLY A 21 12.00 -4.11 2.37
CA GLY A 21 12.22 -5.47 2.88
C GLY A 21 11.15 -6.44 2.36
N ALA A 22 10.54 -7.19 3.26
CA ALA A 22 9.43 -8.10 2.96
C ALA A 22 8.06 -7.41 2.88
N THR A 23 7.98 -6.09 3.08
CA THR A 23 6.72 -5.37 3.22
C THR A 23 6.42 -4.46 2.04
N TRP A 24 5.18 -4.53 1.54
CA TRP A 24 4.66 -3.62 0.54
C TRP A 24 4.06 -2.37 1.17
N TRP A 25 4.48 -1.23 0.64
CA TRP A 25 3.97 0.11 0.92
C TRP A 25 3.41 0.70 -0.36
N ALA A 26 2.43 1.57 -0.22
CA ALA A 26 1.82 2.28 -1.33
C ALA A 26 2.10 3.77 -1.21
N HIS A 27 2.48 4.38 -2.33
CA HIS A 27 2.47 5.82 -2.49
C HIS A 27 1.12 6.24 -3.06
N VAL A 28 0.41 7.10 -2.34
CA VAL A 28 -0.97 7.47 -2.67
C VAL A 28 -1.17 8.97 -2.59
N ASP A 29 -1.98 9.49 -3.50
CA ASP A 29 -2.62 10.78 -3.33
C ASP A 29 -3.97 10.59 -2.64
N TYR A 30 -4.38 11.56 -1.82
CA TYR A 30 -5.66 11.55 -1.13
C TYR A 30 -6.16 12.96 -0.90
N VAL A 31 -7.48 13.12 -0.76
CA VAL A 31 -8.09 14.43 -0.53
C VAL A 31 -8.58 14.53 0.90
N LEU A 32 -8.13 15.57 1.61
CA LEU A 32 -8.71 15.94 2.91
C LEU A 32 -9.87 16.92 2.71
N PRO A 33 -10.97 16.77 3.46
CA PRO A 33 -12.06 17.73 3.41
C PRO A 33 -11.57 19.14 3.75
N GLY A 34 -11.64 20.06 2.79
CA GLY A 34 -11.31 21.48 2.96
C GLY A 34 -9.82 21.85 2.81
N ASP A 35 -8.92 20.88 2.61
CA ASP A 35 -7.46 21.09 2.65
C ASP A 35 -6.75 20.72 1.34
N GLY A 36 -7.47 20.08 0.40
CA GLY A 36 -6.97 19.77 -0.94
C GLY A 36 -6.34 18.39 -1.08
N SER A 37 -5.49 18.22 -2.10
CA SER A 37 -4.81 16.95 -2.40
C SER A 37 -3.49 16.86 -1.67
N HIS A 38 -3.24 15.71 -1.03
CA HIS A 38 -2.04 15.40 -0.29
C HIS A 38 -1.48 14.07 -0.75
N THR A 39 -0.20 13.83 -0.47
CA THR A 39 0.47 12.58 -0.82
C THR A 39 0.98 11.91 0.45
N ALA A 40 0.82 10.59 0.56
CA ALA A 40 1.28 9.79 1.69
C ALA A 40 1.91 8.48 1.22
N THR A 41 2.75 7.91 2.09
CA THR A 41 3.22 6.53 1.97
C THR A 41 2.60 5.71 3.09
N VAL A 42 1.80 4.71 2.74
CA VAL A 42 1.02 3.90 3.68
C VAL A 42 1.31 2.41 3.51
N MET A 43 1.06 1.62 4.54
CA MET A 43 1.12 0.16 4.44
C MET A 43 0.04 -0.34 3.47
N ALA A 44 0.30 -1.44 2.75
CA ALA A 44 -0.68 -2.06 1.85
C ALA A 44 -2.05 -2.33 2.55
N THR A 45 -2.03 -2.71 3.82
CA THR A 45 -3.24 -2.94 4.64
C THR A 45 -4.08 -1.69 4.91
N SER A 46 -3.56 -0.50 4.59
CA SER A 46 -4.26 0.78 4.72
C SER A 46 -4.97 1.19 3.43
N ILE A 47 -5.04 0.31 2.42
CA ILE A 47 -5.73 0.54 1.17
C ILE A 47 -6.92 -0.42 1.04
N ARG A 48 -8.04 0.11 0.53
CA ARG A 48 -9.19 -0.67 0.06
C ARG A 48 -9.51 -0.25 -1.36
N SER A 49 -9.53 -1.21 -2.27
CA SER A 49 -9.88 -0.98 -3.66
C SER A 49 -10.54 -2.22 -4.24
N THR A 50 -11.49 -2.00 -5.14
CA THR A 50 -12.05 -3.05 -6.00
C THR A 50 -11.30 -3.15 -7.34
N ASP A 51 -10.34 -2.25 -7.60
CA ASP A 51 -9.48 -2.30 -8.79
C ASP A 51 -8.33 -3.29 -8.54
N PRO A 52 -8.17 -4.34 -9.36
CA PRO A 52 -7.07 -5.30 -9.22
C PRO A 52 -5.68 -4.64 -9.38
N ARG A 53 -5.57 -3.49 -10.05
CA ARG A 53 -4.30 -2.73 -10.14
C ARG A 53 -3.86 -2.16 -8.80
N ALA A 54 -4.79 -2.03 -7.85
CA ALA A 54 -4.53 -1.58 -6.50
C ALA A 54 -4.29 -2.74 -5.52
N GLU A 55 -4.01 -3.94 -6.03
CA GLU A 55 -3.42 -5.03 -5.24
C GLU A 55 -1.89 -4.88 -5.23
N PRO A 56 -1.21 -5.16 -4.10
CA PRO A 56 0.25 -5.16 -4.05
C PRO A 56 0.81 -6.24 -4.99
N PRO A 57 1.86 -5.95 -5.77
CA PRO A 57 2.43 -6.92 -6.70
C PRO A 57 2.86 -8.20 -5.98
N PRO A 58 2.73 -9.36 -6.64
CA PRO A 58 3.27 -10.58 -6.09
C PRO A 58 4.78 -10.42 -5.94
N GLY A 59 5.25 -10.70 -4.74
CA GLY A 59 6.68 -10.77 -4.43
C GLY A 59 6.78 -11.47 -3.11
N SER A 60 7.35 -12.66 -3.15
CA SER A 60 7.27 -13.71 -2.15
C SER A 60 7.32 -13.17 -0.72
N SER A 61 6.33 -13.56 0.09
CA SER A 61 6.66 -13.95 1.46
C SER A 61 7.83 -14.92 1.31
N GLU A 62 8.99 -14.62 1.88
CA GLU A 62 9.90 -15.70 2.21
C GLU A 62 9.16 -16.53 3.26
N ASP A 63 8.36 -17.48 2.79
CA ASP A 63 8.03 -18.65 3.57
C ASP A 63 9.38 -19.31 3.84
N GLY A 64 9.85 -19.18 5.08
CA GLY A 64 11.15 -19.65 5.50
C GLY A 64 11.21 -21.16 5.38
N SER A 65 11.57 -21.68 4.21
CA SER A 65 12.00 -23.06 4.04
C SER A 65 12.59 -23.27 2.64
N GLN A 66 13.89 -22.99 2.48
CA GLN A 66 14.81 -23.91 1.77
C GLN A 66 16.26 -23.39 1.75
N ARG A 67 17.11 -24.19 2.42
CA ARG A 67 18.49 -24.57 2.07
C ARG A 67 19.55 -23.48 1.91
N GLN A 68 20.51 -23.48 2.85
CA GLN A 68 21.88 -23.88 2.53
C GLN A 68 22.37 -24.88 3.60
N GLU A 69 22.42 -26.16 3.25
CA GLU A 69 23.36 -27.10 3.87
C GLU A 69 24.74 -26.82 3.26
N VAL A 70 25.73 -26.80 4.14
CA VAL A 70 27.17 -26.60 3.90
C VAL A 70 27.83 -27.76 3.19
#